data_AF-A0A936AIQ5-F1
#
_entry.id   AF-A0A936AIQ5-F1
#
_cell.length_a   1.000
_cell.length_b   1.000
_cell.length_c   1.000
_cell.angle_alpha   90.00
_cell.angle_beta   90.00
_cell.angle_gamma   90.00
#
_symmetry.space_group_name_H-M   'P 1'
#
loop_
_entity.id
_entity.type
_entity.pdbx_description
1 polymer ?
#
loop_
_entity_poly.entity_id
_entity_poly.type
_entity_poly.pdbx_seq_one_letter_code
_entity_poly.pdbx_strand_id
1 'polypeptide(L)'
;MEILIDLKLIREIVFRDDQLLKEMLDEWIQDSDLKMNAILEMVKANHTERLFNKIHELKTNFSMIHCPQGIQSCEQIIGFIERQDALDTLELNQLKLILSNVKKQLLNQIEHIK
;
A
#
# COMPACT_ATOMS: atom_id res chain seq x y z
N MET A 1 -6.27 -3.68 -15.23
CA MET A 1 -5.94 -4.75 -14.27
C MET A 1 -6.95 -4.67 -13.16
N GLU A 2 -7.63 -5.77 -12.84
CA GLU A 2 -8.55 -5.83 -11.71
C GLU A 2 -7.74 -5.98 -10.42
N ILE A 3 -7.93 -5.05 -9.48
CA ILE A 3 -7.31 -5.09 -8.15
C ILE A 3 -8.31 -5.74 -7.20
N LEU A 4 -7.85 -6.75 -6.48
CA LEU A 4 -8.65 -7.48 -5.49
C LEU A 4 -8.27 -6.98 -4.10
N ILE A 5 -9.27 -6.63 -3.29
CA ILE A 5 -9.12 -6.23 -1.89
C ILE A 5 -10.16 -6.96 -1.05
N ASP A 6 -9.75 -7.42 0.15
CA ASP A 6 -10.65 -8.03 1.13
C ASP A 6 -10.46 -7.39 2.52
N LEU A 7 -11.52 -6.70 2.96
CA LEU A 7 -11.56 -5.97 4.22
C LEU A 7 -11.96 -6.83 5.42
N LYS A 8 -12.09 -8.15 5.26
CA LYS A 8 -12.52 -9.05 6.34
C LYS A 8 -11.72 -8.85 7.64
N LEU A 9 -10.39 -8.78 7.55
CA LEU A 9 -9.52 -8.59 8.72
C LEU A 9 -9.78 -7.25 9.41
N ILE A 10 -9.81 -6.14 8.66
CA ILE A 10 -10.09 -4.83 9.26
C ILE A 10 -11.48 -4.81 9.89
N ARG A 11 -12.48 -5.43 9.24
CA ARG A 11 -13.83 -5.56 9.81
C ARG A 11 -13.86 -6.35 11.12
N GLU A 12 -12.99 -7.35 11.27
CA GLU A 12 -12.82 -8.09 12.52
C GLU A 12 -12.11 -7.24 13.59
N ILE A 13 -11.10 -6.46 13.22
CA ILE A 13 -10.37 -5.55 14.13
C ILE A 13 -11.29 -4.46 14.70
N VAL A 14 -12.16 -3.88 13.87
CA VAL A 14 -13.09 -2.82 14.29
C VAL A 14 -14.38 -3.36 14.90
N PHE A 15 -14.45 -4.67 15.21
CA PHE A 15 -15.65 -5.32 15.76
C PHE A 15 -16.93 -5.07 14.95
N ARG A 16 -16.80 -4.91 13.62
CA ARG A 16 -17.87 -4.57 12.69
C ARG A 16 -18.54 -3.22 12.96
N ASP A 17 -17.87 -2.32 13.69
CA ASP A 17 -18.27 -0.92 13.80
C ASP A 17 -17.98 -0.20 12.47
N ASP A 18 -19.05 0.28 11.82
CA ASP A 18 -18.98 0.90 10.50
C ASP A 18 -18.34 2.30 10.55
N GLN A 19 -18.47 3.04 11.66
CA GLN A 19 -17.83 4.35 11.82
C GLN A 19 -16.32 4.18 12.01
N LEU A 20 -15.91 3.26 12.89
CA LEU A 20 -14.50 2.94 13.09
C LEU A 20 -13.87 2.32 11.83
N LEU A 21 -14.64 1.55 11.04
CA LEU A 21 -14.19 1.07 9.74
C LEU A 21 -13.88 2.23 8.79
N LYS A 22 -14.76 3.23 8.68
CA LYS A 22 -14.51 4.42 7.84
C LYS A 22 -13.21 5.12 8.26
N GLU A 23 -13.07 5.40 9.55
CA GLU A 23 -11.89 6.05 10.11
C GLU A 23 -10.59 5.25 9.86
N MET A 24 -10.63 3.93 10.04
CA MET A 24 -9.47 3.07 9.76
C MET A 24 -9.11 3.04 8.27
N LEU A 25 -10.09 3.04 7.37
CA LEU A 25 -9.81 3.06 5.93
C LEU A 25 -9.28 4.42 5.47
N ASP A 26 -9.79 5.52 6.03
CA ASP A 26 -9.26 6.86 5.76
C ASP A 26 -7.81 7.00 6.25
N GLU A 27 -7.52 6.54 7.47
CA GLU A 27 -6.15 6.52 8.02
C GLU A 27 -5.23 5.65 7.15
N TRP A 28 -5.68 4.47 6.74
CA TRP A 28 -4.92 3.59 5.85
C TRP A 28 -4.55 4.28 4.54
N ILE A 29 -5.48 5.04 3.94
CA ILE A 29 -5.25 5.79 2.70
C ILE A 29 -4.18 6.85 2.91
N GLN A 30 -4.31 7.67 3.96
CA GLN A 30 -3.38 8.75 4.25
C GLN A 30 -1.97 8.22 4.54
N ASP A 31 -1.88 7.21 5.39
CA ASP A 31 -0.63 6.58 5.78
C ASP A 31 0.07 5.90 4.59
N SER A 32 -0.67 5.23 3.72
CA SER A 32 -0.12 4.61 2.50
C SER A 32 0.40 5.65 1.50
N ASP A 33 -0.30 6.78 1.33
CA ASP A 33 0.15 7.89 0.48
C ASP A 33 1.45 8.52 1.03
N LEU A 34 1.54 8.73 2.36
CA LEU A 34 2.76 9.24 3.01
C LEU A 34 3.95 8.31 2.79
N LYS A 35 3.75 7.00 2.97
CA LYS A 35 4.79 5.98 2.73
C LYS A 35 5.23 5.96 1.26
N MET A 36 4.28 5.99 0.33
CA MET A 36 4.59 6.00 -1.11
C MET A 36 5.37 7.25 -1.52
N ASN A 37 5.02 8.43 -0.98
CA ASN A 37 5.75 9.66 -1.26
C ASN A 37 7.18 9.60 -0.71
N ALA A 38 7.36 9.11 0.52
CA ALA A 38 8.69 8.91 1.11
C ALA A 38 9.56 7.95 0.29
N ILE A 39 8.98 6.86 -0.22
CA ILE A 39 9.65 5.92 -1.14
C ILE A 39 10.15 6.65 -2.39
N LEU A 40 9.30 7.45 -3.03
CA LEU A 40 9.64 8.17 -4.25
C LEU A 40 10.75 9.22 -4.01
N GLU A 41 10.73 9.90 -2.86
CA GLU A 41 11.76 10.85 -2.48
C GLU A 41 13.11 10.17 -2.21
N MET A 42 13.11 9.04 -1.49
CA MET A 42 14.32 8.26 -1.21
C MET A 42 14.98 7.75 -2.48
N VAL A 43 14.21 7.27 -3.44
CA VAL A 43 14.73 6.81 -4.74
C VAL A 43 15.34 7.98 -5.52
N LYS A 44 14.66 9.13 -5.57
CA LYS A 44 15.20 10.34 -6.23
C LYS A 44 16.50 10.84 -5.58
N ALA A 45 16.60 10.73 -4.26
CA ALA A 45 17.78 11.13 -3.50
C ALA A 45 18.89 10.06 -3.48
N ASN A 46 18.66 8.89 -4.11
CA ASN A 46 19.55 7.73 -4.06
C ASN A 46 19.86 7.25 -2.62
N HIS A 47 18.92 7.45 -1.69
CA HIS A 47 19.03 7.06 -0.28
C HIS A 47 18.42 5.67 -0.05
N THR A 48 19.12 4.63 -0.49
CA THR A 48 18.61 3.25 -0.50
C THR A 48 18.59 2.57 0.88
N GLU A 49 19.38 3.05 1.85
CA GLU A 49 19.53 2.43 3.17
C GLU A 49 18.20 2.26 3.95
N ARG A 50 17.22 3.15 3.72
CA ARG A 50 15.91 3.12 4.40
C ARG A 50 14.76 2.68 3.49
N LEU A 51 15.05 2.46 2.21
CA LEU A 51 14.04 2.12 1.21
C LEU A 51 13.38 0.77 1.52
N PHE A 52 14.18 -0.22 1.94
CA PHE A 52 13.71 -1.53 2.35
C PHE A 52 12.61 -1.42 3.42
N ASN A 53 12.88 -0.67 4.50
CA ASN A 53 11.93 -0.48 5.60
C ASN A 53 10.63 0.16 5.11
N LYS A 54 10.72 1.20 4.27
CA LYS A 54 9.52 1.89 3.77
C LYS A 54 8.67 1.02 2.84
N ILE A 55 9.29 0.21 1.99
CA ILE A 55 8.56 -0.75 1.15
C ILE A 55 7.91 -1.84 2.02
N HIS A 56 8.59 -2.33 3.06
CA HIS A 56 8.02 -3.29 4.01
C HIS A 56 6.83 -2.73 4.80
N GLU A 57 6.94 -1.49 5.25
CA GLU A 57 5.84 -0.80 5.91
C GLU A 57 4.61 -0.69 4.97
N LEU A 58 4.82 -0.31 3.69
CA LEU A 58 3.73 -0.24 2.70
C LEU A 58 3.16 -1.62 2.35
N LYS A 59 4.00 -2.67 2.29
CA LYS A 59 3.55 -4.06 2.16
C LYS A 59 2.62 -4.46 3.32
N THR A 60 2.93 -4.02 4.53
CA THR A 60 2.10 -4.29 5.72
C THR A 60 0.71 -3.68 5.55
N ASN A 61 0.64 -2.44 5.05
CA ASN A 61 -0.64 -1.81 4.72
C ASN A 61 -1.43 -2.65 3.71
N PHE A 62 -0.83 -3.09 2.59
CA PHE A 62 -1.52 -3.96 1.64
C PHE A 62 -1.97 -5.29 2.24
N SER A 63 -1.25 -5.81 3.24
CA SER A 63 -1.62 -7.02 3.97
C SER A 63 -2.86 -6.83 4.83
N MET A 64 -3.04 -5.66 5.45
CA MET A 64 -4.23 -5.36 6.27
C MET A 64 -5.54 -5.43 5.48
N ILE A 65 -5.52 -5.02 4.21
CA ILE A 65 -6.67 -5.04 3.30
C ILE A 65 -6.66 -6.25 2.33
N HIS A 66 -5.78 -7.23 2.58
CA HIS A 66 -5.55 -8.39 1.71
C HIS A 66 -5.53 -8.01 0.22
N CYS A 67 -4.56 -7.20 -0.20
CA CYS A 67 -4.34 -6.84 -1.60
C CYS A 67 -3.13 -7.61 -2.16
N PRO A 68 -3.32 -8.79 -2.78
CA PRO A 68 -2.21 -9.64 -3.24
C PRO A 68 -1.31 -8.93 -4.25
N GLN A 69 -1.90 -8.15 -5.16
CA GLN A 69 -1.15 -7.41 -6.19
C GLN A 69 -0.20 -6.38 -5.54
N GLY A 70 -0.66 -5.67 -4.50
CA GLY A 70 0.17 -4.71 -3.77
C GLY A 70 1.28 -5.40 -2.99
N ILE A 71 0.96 -6.51 -2.30
CA ILE A 71 1.94 -7.31 -1.57
C ILE A 71 3.03 -7.83 -2.53
N GLN A 72 2.63 -8.45 -3.64
CA GLN A 72 3.55 -9.01 -4.63
C GLN A 72 4.44 -7.92 -5.24
N SER A 73 3.89 -6.75 -5.56
CA SER A 73 4.67 -5.63 -6.10
C SER A 73 5.71 -5.13 -5.09
N CYS A 74 5.35 -5.03 -3.80
CA CYS A 74 6.32 -4.71 -2.75
C CYS A 74 7.40 -5.79 -2.60
N GLU A 75 7.04 -7.07 -2.65
CA GLU A 75 7.99 -8.19 -2.55
C GLU A 75 8.99 -8.23 -3.71
N GLN A 76 8.55 -7.92 -4.92
CA GLN A 76 9.44 -7.77 -6.07
C GLN A 76 10.47 -6.67 -5.83
N ILE A 77 10.02 -5.49 -5.36
CA ILE A 77 10.90 -4.36 -5.06
C ILE A 77 11.88 -4.69 -3.92
N ILE A 78 11.41 -5.34 -2.87
CA ILE A 78 12.27 -5.84 -1.77
C ILE A 78 13.35 -6.76 -2.32
N GLY A 79 12.98 -7.71 -3.19
CA GLY A 79 13.95 -8.63 -3.80
C GLY A 79 15.00 -7.93 -4.65
N PHE A 80 14.66 -6.85 -5.36
CA PHE A 80 15.64 -6.03 -6.08
C PHE A 80 16.61 -5.34 -5.11
N ILE A 81 16.08 -4.76 -4.03
CA ILE A 81 16.89 -4.09 -3.00
C ILE A 81 17.87 -5.07 -2.34
N GLU A 82 17.38 -6.26 -1.95
CA GLU A 82 18.21 -7.30 -1.31
C GLU A 82 19.32 -7.83 -2.22
N ARG A 83 19.04 -7.96 -3.52
CA ARG A 83 20.05 -8.36 -4.52
C ARG A 83 20.98 -7.22 -4.95
N GLN A 84 20.75 -6.00 -4.46
CA GLN A 84 21.44 -4.79 -4.91
C GLN A 84 21.29 -4.56 -6.42
N ASP A 85 20.18 -5.04 -6.99
CA ASP A 85 19.81 -4.80 -8.38
C ASP A 85 19.36 -3.34 -8.52
N ALA A 86 19.52 -2.78 -9.72
CA ALA A 86 18.98 -1.47 -10.03
C ALA A 86 17.45 -1.51 -9.97
N LEU A 87 16.85 -0.71 -9.09
CA LEU A 87 15.42 -0.49 -9.06
C LEU A 87 15.04 0.45 -10.20
N ASP A 88 14.29 -0.03 -11.19
CA ASP A 88 13.78 0.81 -12.26
C ASP A 88 12.53 1.58 -11.80
N THR A 89 12.36 2.73 -12.41
CA THR A 89 11.15 3.55 -12.40
C THR A 89 9.89 2.77 -12.72
N LEU A 90 9.99 1.69 -13.51
CA LEU A 90 8.84 0.88 -13.91
C LEU A 90 8.14 0.23 -12.71
N GLU A 91 8.88 -0.44 -11.82
CA GLU A 91 8.34 -1.13 -10.64
C GLU A 91 7.66 -0.15 -9.69
N LEU A 92 8.27 1.02 -9.48
CA LEU A 92 7.72 2.08 -8.64
C LEU A 92 6.45 2.68 -9.24
N ASN A 93 6.41 2.87 -10.56
CA ASN A 93 5.23 3.35 -11.26
C ASN A 93 4.08 2.34 -11.17
N GLN A 94 4.40 1.04 -11.28
CA GLN A 94 3.42 -0.03 -11.11
C GLN A 94 2.86 -0.05 -9.68
N LEU A 95 3.71 0.01 -8.66
CA LEU A 95 3.29 0.08 -7.27
C LEU A 95 2.40 1.31 -7.00
N LYS A 96 2.77 2.47 -7.54
CA LYS A 96 1.97 3.70 -7.44
C LYS A 96 0.60 3.57 -8.10
N LEU A 97 0.53 2.93 -9.26
CA LEU A 97 -0.72 2.67 -9.97
C LEU A 97 -1.63 1.72 -9.19
N ILE A 98 -1.07 0.67 -8.61
CA ILE A 98 -1.80 -0.26 -7.73
C ILE A 98 -2.39 0.50 -6.55
N LEU A 99 -1.56 1.28 -5.82
CA LEU A 99 -2.02 2.07 -4.69
C LEU A 99 -3.14 3.05 -5.07
N SER A 100 -3.00 3.75 -6.19
CA SER A 100 -4.03 4.67 -6.69
C SER A 100 -5.37 3.96 -6.98
N ASN A 101 -5.33 2.74 -7.52
CA ASN A 101 -6.53 1.97 -7.79
C ASN A 101 -7.16 1.43 -6.50
N VAL A 102 -6.36 0.95 -5.55
CA VAL A 102 -6.83 0.54 -4.21
C VAL A 102 -7.53 1.72 -3.53
N LYS A 103 -6.88 2.88 -3.48
CA LYS A 103 -7.45 4.09 -2.88
C LYS A 103 -8.82 4.44 -3.45
N LYS A 104 -8.96 4.42 -4.78
CA LYS A 104 -10.26 4.66 -5.44
C LYS A 104 -11.33 3.65 -5.00
N GLN A 105 -10.97 2.37 -4.91
CA GLN A 105 -11.89 1.34 -4.45
C GLN A 105 -12.28 1.55 -2.99
N LEU A 106 -11.33 1.87 -2.11
CA LEU A 106 -11.60 2.12 -0.69
C LEU A 106 -12.47 3.35 -0.47
N LEU A 107 -12.18 4.47 -1.13
CA LEU A 107 -13.01 5.68 -1.06
C LEU A 107 -14.45 5.39 -1.49
N ASN A 108 -14.64 4.65 -2.60
CA ASN A 108 -15.96 4.22 -3.01
C ASN A 108 -16.63 3.33 -1.96
N GLN A 109 -15.91 2.43 -1.29
CA GLN A 109 -16.49 1.63 -0.21
C GLN A 109 -16.89 2.49 1.00
N ILE A 110 -16.06 3.46 1.40
CA ILE A 110 -16.33 4.39 2.51
C ILE A 110 -17.64 5.14 2.29
N GLU A 111 -17.88 5.65 1.08
CA GLU A 111 -19.11 6.34 0.69
C GLU A 111 -20.38 5.47 0.83
N HIS A 112 -20.24 4.15 0.80
CA HIS A 112 -21.36 3.20 0.82
C HIS A 112 -21.51 2.45 2.15
N ILE A 113 -20.62 2.66 3.12
CA ILE A 113 -20.78 2.14 4.49
C ILE A 113 -21.87 2.97 5.18
N LYS A 114 -22.84 2.31 5.83
CA LYS A 114 -24.01 2.97 6.45
C LYS A 114 -23.67 3.67 7.77
#